data_AF-A0A1F3SUE6-F1
#
_entry.id   AF-A0A1F3SUE6-F1
#
_cell.length_a   1.000
_cell.length_b   1.000
_cell.length_c   1.000
_cell.angle_alpha   90.00
_cell.angle_beta   90.00
_cell.angle_gamma   90.00
#
_symmetry.space_group_name_H-M   'P 1'
#
loop_
_entity.id
_entity.type
_entity.pdbx_description
1 polymer ?
#
loop_
_entity_poly.entity_id
_entity_poly.type
_entity_poly.pdbx_seq_one_letter_code
_entity_poly.pdbx_strand_id
1 'polypeptide(L)'
;MKPLSKPFQLDVLRFYITHVVVEYENGEHFVDSTLAYLLDNEIPESYTVNLPNAPNVPVKEVHFRVGTDSVLNVAGVLDGALDPIKGMYWAWNTGYINFKLEGSFDGKALEYHIGGYRAPYTTDRPITVAIHSPENKINVNLLPWLEKAQAAKIDTMMIPGEKAAWLANNFELIFTGD
;
A
#
# COMPACT_ATOMS: atom_id res chain seq x y z
N MET A 1 -16.43 16.80 7.22
CA MET A 1 -15.35 16.02 7.86
C MET A 1 -15.12 16.59 9.25
N LYS A 2 -15.14 15.77 10.31
CA LYS A 2 -14.58 16.23 11.59
C LYS A 2 -13.08 16.40 11.35
N PRO A 3 -12.48 17.57 11.62
CA PRO A 3 -11.03 17.70 11.58
C PRO A 3 -10.44 16.70 12.57
N LEU A 4 -9.23 16.19 12.26
CA LEU A 4 -8.44 15.45 13.24
C LEU A 4 -8.41 16.26 14.54
N SER A 5 -8.62 15.60 15.67
CA SER A 5 -8.49 16.26 16.97
C SER A 5 -7.04 16.64 17.28
N LYS A 6 -6.07 16.13 16.50
CA LYS A 6 -4.62 16.25 16.71
C LYS A 6 -3.87 16.39 15.37
N PRO A 7 -2.77 17.16 15.30
CA PRO A 7 -2.04 17.37 14.06
C PRO A 7 -1.30 16.10 13.60
N PHE A 8 -1.36 15.82 12.30
CA PHE A 8 -0.60 14.76 11.62
C PHE A 8 0.36 15.40 10.60
N GLN A 9 1.63 15.04 10.66
CA GLN A 9 2.64 15.39 9.67
C GLN A 9 3.20 14.11 9.05
N LEU A 10 3.20 14.06 7.73
CA LEU A 10 3.77 12.96 6.96
C LEU A 10 5.14 13.37 6.44
N ASP A 11 6.15 12.56 6.74
CA ASP A 11 7.51 12.76 6.22
C ASP A 11 7.82 11.71 5.13
N VAL A 12 7.53 10.44 5.39
CA VAL A 12 7.71 9.33 4.42
C VAL A 12 6.43 8.54 4.27
N LEU A 13 6.04 8.26 3.03
CA LEU A 13 5.05 7.25 2.65
C LEU A 13 5.57 6.49 1.45
N ARG A 14 5.80 5.18 1.63
CA ARG A 14 6.12 4.27 0.54
C ARG A 14 5.35 2.98 0.67
N PHE A 15 4.77 2.47 -0.41
CA PHE A 15 4.11 1.18 -0.38
C PHE A 15 4.08 0.51 -1.74
N TYR A 16 4.06 -0.82 -1.72
CA TYR A 16 3.96 -1.61 -2.94
C TYR A 16 2.50 -1.82 -3.34
N ILE A 17 2.23 -1.68 -4.63
CA ILE A 17 1.02 -2.20 -5.28
C ILE A 17 1.45 -3.36 -6.20
N THR A 18 0.80 -4.52 -6.07
CA THR A 18 1.04 -5.70 -6.91
C THR A 18 -0.27 -6.29 -7.42
N HIS A 19 -0.21 -7.16 -8.44
CA HIS A 19 -1.37 -7.89 -8.96
C HIS A 19 -2.55 -6.99 -9.37
N VAL A 20 -2.28 -5.95 -10.16
CA VAL A 20 -3.33 -5.02 -10.60
C VAL A 20 -4.25 -5.69 -11.60
N VAL A 21 -5.56 -5.63 -11.34
CA VAL A 21 -6.63 -6.09 -12.22
C VAL A 21 -7.68 -4.99 -12.33
N VAL A 22 -8.12 -4.69 -13.54
CA VAL A 22 -9.19 -3.73 -13.81
C VAL A 22 -10.42 -4.50 -14.29
N GLU A 23 -11.54 -4.29 -13.62
CA GLU A 23 -12.87 -4.73 -14.09
C GLU A 23 -13.59 -3.56 -14.74
N TYR A 24 -14.15 -3.79 -15.92
CA TYR A 24 -14.85 -2.79 -16.71
C TYR A 24 -16.37 -2.93 -16.56
N GLU A 25 -17.11 -1.85 -16.85
CA GLU A 25 -18.59 -1.86 -16.79
C GLU A 25 -19.24 -2.87 -17.76
N ASN A 26 -18.56 -3.23 -18.85
CA ASN A 26 -19.02 -4.24 -19.82
C ASN A 26 -18.75 -5.69 -19.36
N GLY A 27 -18.12 -5.90 -18.20
CA GLY A 27 -17.76 -7.22 -17.67
C GLY A 27 -16.44 -7.79 -18.19
N GLU A 28 -15.69 -7.04 -19.01
CA GLU A 28 -14.32 -7.42 -19.37
C GLU A 28 -13.37 -7.19 -18.17
N HIS A 29 -12.26 -7.93 -18.17
CA HIS A 29 -11.19 -7.74 -17.19
C HIS A 29 -9.84 -7.56 -17.90
N PHE A 30 -9.03 -6.65 -17.39
CA PHE A 30 -7.63 -6.49 -17.78
C PHE A 30 -6.73 -6.87 -16.59
N VAL A 31 -5.77 -7.75 -16.83
CA VAL A 31 -4.76 -8.16 -15.85
C VAL A 31 -3.44 -7.54 -16.24
N ASP A 32 -2.91 -6.70 -15.35
CA ASP A 32 -1.60 -6.10 -15.57
C ASP A 32 -0.48 -7.14 -15.40
N SER A 33 0.57 -6.98 -16.22
CA SER A 33 1.74 -7.87 -16.21
C SER A 33 2.90 -7.33 -15.38
N THR A 34 2.83 -6.08 -14.91
CA THR A 34 3.86 -5.49 -14.06
C THR A 34 3.87 -6.17 -12.70
N LEU A 35 5.05 -6.63 -12.27
CA LEU A 35 5.20 -7.38 -11.01
C LEU A 35 4.85 -6.53 -9.78
N ALA A 36 5.34 -5.29 -9.75
CA ALA A 36 5.14 -4.37 -8.64
C ALA A 36 5.31 -2.92 -9.09
N TYR A 37 4.50 -2.06 -8.50
CA TYR A 37 4.69 -0.61 -8.48
C TYR A 37 5.10 -0.20 -7.07
N LEU A 38 6.03 0.75 -6.95
CA LEU A 38 6.35 1.40 -5.70
C LEU A 38 5.80 2.82 -5.76
N LEU A 39 4.83 3.11 -4.88
CA LEU A 39 4.31 4.46 -4.68
C LEU A 39 5.13 5.11 -3.58
N ASP A 40 5.55 6.36 -3.80
CA ASP A 40 6.50 7.09 -2.95
C ASP A 40 6.14 8.58 -2.92
N ASN A 41 5.93 9.14 -1.73
CA ASN A 41 5.61 10.56 -1.57
C ASN A 41 6.76 11.50 -1.98
N GLU A 42 8.01 11.01 -1.98
CA GLU A 42 9.15 11.79 -2.47
C GLU A 42 9.23 11.79 -4.01
N ILE A 43 8.48 10.91 -4.69
CA ILE A 43 8.41 10.81 -6.15
C ILE A 43 6.93 10.91 -6.57
N PRO A 44 6.33 12.11 -6.62
CA PRO A 44 4.89 12.27 -6.85
C PRO A 44 4.36 11.60 -8.14
N GLU A 45 5.19 11.48 -9.16
CA GLU A 45 4.85 10.81 -10.42
C GLU A 45 4.58 9.31 -10.24
N SER A 46 5.12 8.69 -9.18
CA SER A 46 4.88 7.30 -8.83
C SER A 46 3.42 6.99 -8.49
N TYR A 47 2.62 8.01 -8.15
CA TYR A 47 1.18 7.87 -7.93
C TYR A 47 0.37 7.70 -9.24
N THR A 48 1.00 7.87 -10.40
CA THR A 48 0.38 7.56 -11.70
C THR A 48 0.79 6.17 -12.14
N VAL A 49 -0.12 5.20 -12.00
CA VAL A 49 0.08 3.83 -12.48
C VAL A 49 -0.32 3.73 -13.94
N ASN A 50 0.65 3.49 -14.82
CA ASN A 50 0.41 3.30 -16.24
C ASN A 50 0.13 1.82 -16.55
N LEU A 51 -1.03 1.55 -17.14
CA LEU A 51 -1.47 0.22 -17.55
C LEU A 51 -1.43 0.13 -19.08
N PRO A 52 -0.30 -0.27 -19.67
CA PRO A 52 -0.19 -0.35 -21.12
C PRO A 52 -1.15 -1.41 -21.67
N ASN A 53 -1.82 -1.08 -22.78
CA ASN A 53 -2.81 -1.95 -23.45
C ASN A 53 -4.12 -2.17 -22.68
N ALA A 54 -4.35 -1.46 -21.57
CA ALA A 54 -5.65 -1.46 -20.93
C ALA A 54 -6.73 -0.95 -21.90
N PRO A 55 -7.87 -1.67 -22.06
CA PRO A 55 -9.01 -1.19 -22.84
C PRO A 55 -9.45 0.22 -22.44
N ASN A 56 -9.81 1.03 -23.43
CA ASN A 56 -10.45 2.32 -23.21
C ASN A 56 -11.98 2.14 -23.02
N VAL A 57 -12.34 1.47 -21.93
CA VAL A 57 -13.71 1.18 -21.51
C VAL A 57 -13.89 1.76 -20.10
N PRO A 58 -15.09 2.27 -19.74
CA PRO A 58 -15.36 2.73 -18.37
C PRO A 58 -15.00 1.66 -17.33
N VAL A 59 -14.20 2.05 -16.34
CA VAL A 59 -13.77 1.18 -15.25
C VAL A 59 -14.89 1.10 -14.22
N LYS A 60 -15.21 -0.12 -13.79
CA LYS A 60 -16.13 -0.36 -12.68
C LYS A 60 -15.38 -0.46 -11.36
N GLU A 61 -14.33 -1.27 -11.32
CA GLU A 61 -13.50 -1.44 -10.14
C GLU A 61 -12.05 -1.80 -10.48
N VAL A 62 -11.15 -1.48 -9.56
CA VAL A 62 -9.74 -1.84 -9.63
C VAL A 62 -9.41 -2.71 -8.42
N HIS A 63 -8.79 -3.86 -8.69
CA HIS A 63 -8.27 -4.76 -7.68
C HIS A 63 -6.76 -4.74 -7.68
N PHE A 64 -6.15 -4.79 -6.52
CA PHE A 64 -4.71 -4.92 -6.36
C PHE A 64 -4.38 -5.49 -4.99
N ARG A 65 -3.11 -5.76 -4.73
CA ARG A 65 -2.62 -6.04 -3.38
C ARG A 65 -1.71 -4.91 -2.92
N VAL A 66 -1.83 -4.51 -1.66
CA VAL A 66 -0.81 -3.72 -0.99
C VAL A 66 0.24 -4.69 -0.44
N GLY A 67 1.48 -4.56 -0.90
CA GLY A 67 2.59 -5.43 -0.51
C GLY A 67 2.94 -6.54 -1.52
N THR A 68 4.06 -7.21 -1.24
CA THR A 68 4.54 -8.39 -1.96
C THR A 68 3.99 -9.67 -1.33
N ASP A 69 3.47 -10.59 -2.14
CA ASP A 69 3.07 -11.91 -1.66
C ASP A 69 4.29 -12.78 -1.29
N SER A 70 4.02 -13.99 -0.78
CA SER A 70 5.07 -14.92 -0.37
C SER A 70 6.00 -15.35 -1.52
N VAL A 71 5.48 -15.48 -2.74
CA VAL A 71 6.24 -15.98 -3.90
C VAL A 71 7.21 -14.89 -4.38
N LEU A 72 6.72 -13.67 -4.52
CA LEU A 72 7.53 -12.52 -4.91
C LEU A 72 8.59 -12.19 -3.87
N ASN A 73 8.26 -12.33 -2.58
CA ASN A 73 9.22 -12.04 -1.50
C ASN A 73 10.37 -13.06 -1.46
N VAL A 74 10.09 -14.35 -1.66
CA VAL A 74 11.14 -15.40 -1.66
C VAL A 74 11.91 -15.49 -2.98
N ALA A 75 11.49 -14.79 -4.03
CA ALA A 75 12.26 -14.66 -5.28
C ALA A 75 13.60 -13.92 -5.06
N GLY A 76 13.77 -13.29 -3.89
CA GLY A 76 15.01 -12.64 -3.48
C GLY A 76 15.01 -11.15 -3.79
N VAL A 77 16.22 -10.59 -3.86
CA VAL A 77 16.43 -9.20 -4.24
C VAL A 77 16.18 -9.07 -5.74
N LEU A 78 15.19 -8.25 -6.10
CA LEU A 78 14.84 -7.94 -7.47
C LEU A 78 15.23 -6.49 -7.78
N ASP A 79 15.15 -6.12 -9.06
CA ASP A 79 15.42 -4.77 -9.55
C ASP A 79 14.11 -3.95 -9.68
N GLY A 80 14.17 -2.83 -10.39
CA GLY A 80 12.98 -2.00 -10.64
C GLY A 80 12.36 -1.50 -9.33
N ALA A 81 11.03 -1.58 -9.19
CA ALA A 81 10.34 -1.15 -7.97
C ALA A 81 10.84 -1.86 -6.70
N LEU A 82 11.34 -3.09 -6.83
CA LEU A 82 11.77 -3.96 -5.73
C LEU A 82 13.26 -3.85 -5.40
N ASP A 83 13.98 -2.90 -6.00
CA ASP A 83 15.40 -2.68 -5.68
C ASP A 83 15.59 -2.25 -4.20
N PRO A 84 16.38 -3.00 -3.39
CA PRO A 84 16.64 -2.68 -1.98
C PRO A 84 17.22 -1.29 -1.73
N ILE A 85 17.88 -0.68 -2.72
CA ILE A 85 18.40 0.70 -2.62
C ILE A 85 17.26 1.69 -2.35
N LYS A 86 16.02 1.36 -2.72
CA LYS A 86 14.82 2.16 -2.42
C LYS A 86 14.39 2.12 -0.94
N GLY A 87 15.15 1.41 -0.09
CA GLY A 87 14.94 1.40 1.35
C GLY A 87 13.69 0.64 1.81
N MET A 88 13.17 -0.25 0.96
CA MET A 88 11.95 -1.03 1.18
C MET A 88 12.23 -2.52 1.38
N TYR A 89 13.45 -2.85 1.84
CA TYR A 89 13.88 -4.22 2.11
C TYR A 89 14.67 -4.28 3.43
N TRP A 90 14.30 -5.19 4.32
CA TRP A 90 15.07 -5.45 5.53
C TRP A 90 16.14 -6.50 5.27
N ALA A 91 17.42 -6.13 5.47
CA ALA A 91 18.52 -7.10 5.42
C ALA A 91 18.54 -8.04 6.65
N TRP A 92 18.24 -7.51 7.84
CA TRP A 92 18.35 -8.22 9.12
C TRP A 92 17.24 -9.25 9.38
N ASN A 93 16.08 -9.09 8.72
CA ASN A 93 14.97 -10.03 8.77
C ASN A 93 14.43 -10.34 7.35
N THR A 94 15.35 -10.29 6.39
CA THR A 94 15.23 -10.69 4.98
C THR A 94 13.80 -10.68 4.44
N GLY A 95 13.41 -9.54 3.85
CA GLY A 95 12.14 -9.43 3.15
C GLY A 95 11.73 -7.98 2.92
N TYR A 96 10.77 -7.80 2.00
CA TYR A 96 10.22 -6.49 1.68
C TYR A 96 9.41 -5.88 2.82
N ILE A 97 9.56 -4.57 2.98
CA ILE A 97 8.67 -3.71 3.75
C ILE A 97 7.50 -3.40 2.80
N ASN A 98 6.32 -3.94 3.07
CA ASN A 98 5.15 -3.77 2.20
C ASN A 98 4.58 -2.35 2.24
N PHE A 99 4.66 -1.72 3.41
CA PHE A 99 4.16 -0.38 3.67
C PHE A 99 5.07 0.32 4.67
N LYS A 100 5.54 1.52 4.34
CA LYS A 100 6.40 2.37 5.14
C LYS A 100 5.75 3.72 5.33
N LEU A 101 5.57 4.13 6.58
CA LEU A 101 5.11 5.46 6.96
C LEU A 101 5.98 6.00 8.08
N GLU A 102 6.51 7.21 7.92
CA GLU A 102 7.23 7.95 8.96
C GLU A 102 6.66 9.36 9.06
N GLY A 103 6.68 9.92 10.27
CA GLY A 103 6.18 11.27 10.49
C GLY A 103 5.94 11.56 11.96
N SER A 104 4.93 12.38 12.24
CA SER A 104 4.50 12.62 13.61
C SER A 104 2.99 12.79 13.75
N PHE A 105 2.47 12.37 14.89
CA PHE A 105 1.09 12.60 15.29
C PHE A 105 1.06 13.20 16.68
N ASP A 106 0.45 14.37 16.83
CA ASP A 106 0.40 15.12 18.08
C ASP A 106 1.80 15.41 18.66
N GLY A 107 2.75 15.71 17.78
CA GLY A 107 4.15 15.97 18.15
C GLY A 107 4.96 14.72 18.57
N LYS A 108 4.37 13.52 18.51
CA LYS A 108 5.08 12.26 18.74
C LYS A 108 5.51 11.64 17.42
N ALA A 109 6.76 11.21 17.34
CA ALA A 109 7.28 10.51 16.17
C ALA A 109 6.52 9.20 15.92
N LEU A 110 6.26 8.91 14.66
CA LEU A 110 5.64 7.70 14.15
C LEU A 110 6.58 7.00 13.19
N GLU A 111 6.68 5.68 13.30
CA GLU A 111 7.50 4.86 12.40
C GLU A 111 6.82 3.51 12.17
N TYR A 112 6.19 3.33 11.01
CA TYR A 112 5.48 2.12 10.63
C TYR A 112 6.11 1.51 9.38
N HIS A 113 7.01 0.58 9.57
CA HIS A 113 7.56 -0.29 8.53
C HIS A 113 6.90 -1.67 8.70
N ILE A 114 5.87 -1.92 7.88
CA ILE A 114 5.02 -3.10 7.95
C ILE A 114 5.45 -4.07 6.85
N GLY A 115 5.94 -5.23 7.26
CA GLY A 115 6.35 -6.30 6.36
C GLY A 115 6.11 -7.66 6.99
N GLY A 116 6.25 -8.72 6.20
CA GLY A 116 5.97 -10.09 6.61
C GLY A 116 5.32 -10.88 5.48
N TYR A 117 5.98 -11.96 5.05
CA TYR A 117 5.53 -12.80 3.93
C TYR A 117 5.29 -14.26 4.34
N ARG A 118 5.58 -14.61 5.61
CA ARG A 118 5.43 -15.96 6.15
C ARG A 118 4.17 -16.06 6.98
N ALA A 119 3.43 -17.14 6.78
CA ALA A 119 2.33 -17.50 7.66
C ALA A 119 2.84 -17.70 9.11
N PRO A 120 2.04 -17.36 10.13
CA PRO A 120 0.67 -16.84 10.04
C PRO A 120 0.58 -15.30 9.88
N TYR A 121 1.71 -14.60 9.78
CA TYR A 121 1.77 -13.13 9.86
C TYR A 121 2.14 -12.46 8.53
N THR A 122 1.48 -12.87 7.44
CA THR A 122 1.63 -12.16 6.17
C THR A 122 1.00 -10.78 6.29
N THR A 123 1.57 -9.78 5.60
CA THR A 123 1.10 -8.39 5.66
C THR A 123 0.66 -7.85 4.30
N ASP A 124 0.68 -8.66 3.25
CA ASP A 124 0.10 -8.28 1.96
C ASP A 124 -1.42 -8.42 2.00
N ARG A 125 -2.17 -7.43 1.49
CA ARG A 125 -3.64 -7.45 1.54
C ARG A 125 -4.26 -7.09 0.20
N PRO A 126 -5.29 -7.85 -0.24
CA PRO A 126 -6.07 -7.46 -1.39
C PRO A 126 -6.89 -6.21 -1.06
N ILE A 127 -7.01 -5.32 -2.04
CA ILE A 127 -7.82 -4.10 -2.01
C ILE A 127 -8.67 -4.11 -3.27
N THR A 128 -9.94 -3.75 -3.10
CA THR A 128 -10.88 -3.51 -4.19
C THR A 128 -11.39 -2.08 -4.05
N VAL A 129 -11.30 -1.31 -5.13
CA VAL A 129 -11.77 0.07 -5.17
C VAL A 129 -12.75 0.24 -6.33
N ALA A 130 -13.99 0.61 -6.00
CA ALA A 130 -14.97 0.99 -7.02
C ALA A 130 -14.58 2.35 -7.61
N ILE A 131 -14.74 2.50 -8.92
CA ILE A 131 -14.49 3.75 -9.65
C ILE A 131 -15.84 4.37 -10.03
N HIS A 132 -15.95 5.69 -9.89
CA HIS A 132 -17.21 6.41 -10.11
C HIS A 132 -17.07 7.55 -11.12
N SER A 133 -15.85 7.89 -11.52
CA SER A 133 -15.58 8.92 -12.52
C SER A 133 -14.70 8.40 -13.67
N PRO A 134 -14.78 9.02 -14.85
CA PRO A 134 -13.93 8.67 -15.99
C PRO A 134 -12.44 9.02 -15.79
N GLU A 135 -12.10 9.73 -14.71
CA GLU A 135 -10.70 10.05 -14.38
C GLU A 135 -9.98 8.84 -13.74
N ASN A 136 -10.73 7.79 -13.35
CA ASN A 136 -10.23 6.55 -12.76
C ASN A 136 -9.30 6.79 -11.55
N LYS A 137 -9.69 7.73 -10.68
CA LYS A 137 -8.85 8.14 -9.54
C LYS A 137 -9.14 7.29 -8.32
N ILE A 138 -8.06 6.87 -7.67
CA ILE A 138 -8.10 6.24 -6.34
C ILE A 138 -7.55 7.26 -5.34
N ASN A 139 -8.38 7.61 -4.37
CA ASN A 139 -8.02 8.51 -3.28
C ASN A 139 -7.25 7.73 -2.19
N VAL A 140 -6.17 8.33 -1.69
CA VAL A 140 -5.36 7.79 -0.59
C VAL A 140 -5.55 8.68 0.65
N ASN A 141 -6.20 8.15 1.67
CA ASN A 141 -6.43 8.82 2.95
C ASN A 141 -5.88 7.99 4.11
N LEU A 142 -4.76 8.41 4.67
CA LEU A 142 -4.09 7.68 5.74
C LEU A 142 -4.78 7.78 7.10
N LEU A 143 -5.67 8.76 7.30
CA LEU A 143 -6.18 9.09 8.63
C LEU A 143 -7.02 7.99 9.27
N PRO A 144 -7.99 7.36 8.58
CA PRO A 144 -8.78 6.29 9.17
C PRO A 144 -7.92 5.09 9.61
N TRP A 145 -6.89 4.78 8.84
CA TRP A 145 -5.91 3.74 9.19
C TRP A 145 -5.04 4.15 10.38
N LEU A 146 -4.53 5.38 10.39
CA LEU A 146 -3.72 5.90 11.49
C LEU A 146 -4.50 5.94 12.82
N GLU A 147 -5.78 6.30 12.77
CA GLU A 147 -6.67 6.26 13.95
C GLU A 147 -6.78 4.86 14.55
N LYS A 148 -6.78 3.80 13.73
CA LYS A 148 -6.73 2.41 14.23
C LYS A 148 -5.43 2.11 14.96
N ALA A 149 -4.29 2.51 14.39
CA ALA A 149 -2.98 2.32 15.00
C ALA A 149 -2.87 3.07 16.35
N GLN A 150 -3.33 4.32 16.38
CA GLN A 150 -3.32 5.16 17.58
C GLN A 150 -4.27 4.66 18.66
N ALA A 151 -5.48 4.20 18.30
CA ALA A 151 -6.40 3.57 19.25
C ALA A 151 -5.82 2.28 19.86
N ALA A 152 -5.02 1.54 19.10
CA ALA A 152 -4.29 0.36 19.56
C ALA A 152 -2.98 0.69 20.31
N LYS A 153 -2.64 1.98 20.45
CA LYS A 153 -1.39 2.47 21.08
C LYS A 153 -0.13 1.90 20.42
N ILE A 154 -0.15 1.81 19.09
CA ILE A 154 1.00 1.42 18.29
C ILE A 154 1.58 2.68 17.66
N ASP A 155 2.63 3.23 18.26
CA ASP A 155 3.33 4.41 17.72
C ASP A 155 4.44 4.02 16.74
N THR A 156 5.06 2.86 16.97
CA THR A 156 6.11 2.31 16.11
C THR A 156 5.88 0.83 15.79
N MET A 157 6.27 0.44 14.58
CA MET A 157 6.23 -0.92 14.06
C MET A 157 7.37 -1.09 13.08
N MET A 158 8.37 -1.90 13.42
CA MET A 158 9.60 -2.05 12.61
C MET A 158 9.96 -3.51 12.38
N ILE A 159 9.02 -4.42 12.63
CA ILE A 159 9.22 -5.87 12.61
C ILE A 159 7.96 -6.56 12.09
N PRO A 160 8.06 -7.71 11.40
CA PRO A 160 6.91 -8.58 11.17
C PRO A 160 6.35 -9.16 12.46
N GLY A 161 5.12 -9.65 12.38
CA GLY A 161 4.46 -10.37 13.46
C GLY A 161 2.98 -10.04 13.52
N GLU A 162 2.34 -10.53 14.58
CA GLU A 162 0.90 -10.40 14.78
C GLU A 162 0.41 -8.95 14.67
N LYS A 163 1.08 -8.00 15.32
CA LYS A 163 0.69 -6.59 15.30
C LYS A 163 0.82 -5.95 13.91
N ALA A 164 1.88 -6.29 13.16
CA ALA A 164 2.08 -5.81 11.80
C ALA A 164 1.00 -6.36 10.86
N ALA A 165 0.68 -7.66 10.98
CA ALA A 165 -0.39 -8.29 10.22
C ALA A 165 -1.77 -7.72 10.57
N TRP A 166 -2.00 -7.41 11.85
CA TRP A 166 -3.23 -6.77 12.31
C TRP A 166 -3.39 -5.35 11.74
N LEU A 167 -2.32 -4.54 11.73
CA LEU A 167 -2.36 -3.21 11.09
C LEU A 167 -2.59 -3.31 9.59
N ALA A 168 -1.94 -4.26 8.92
CA ALA A 168 -2.13 -4.51 7.50
C ALA A 168 -3.59 -4.85 7.15
N ASN A 169 -4.31 -5.59 8.01
CA ASN A 169 -5.74 -5.89 7.80
C ASN A 169 -6.62 -4.64 7.64
N ASN A 170 -6.14 -3.45 8.04
CA ASN A 170 -6.87 -2.21 7.94
C ASN A 170 -6.48 -1.36 6.71
N PHE A 171 -5.62 -1.85 5.81
CA PHE A 171 -5.18 -1.10 4.62
C PHE A 171 -6.35 -0.71 3.70
N GLU A 172 -7.44 -1.47 3.67
CA GLU A 172 -8.66 -1.11 2.93
C GLU A 172 -9.21 0.27 3.31
N LEU A 173 -8.99 0.73 4.54
CA LEU A 173 -9.43 2.04 5.01
C LEU A 173 -8.68 3.21 4.36
N ILE A 174 -7.56 2.92 3.67
CA ILE A 174 -6.70 3.93 3.05
C ILE A 174 -7.22 4.32 1.67
N PHE A 175 -7.88 3.42 0.95
CA PHE A 175 -8.18 3.58 -0.47
C PHE A 175 -9.68 3.72 -0.72
N THR A 176 -10.08 4.75 -1.46
CA THR A 176 -11.46 4.91 -1.93
C THR A 176 -11.48 5.34 -3.39
N GLY A 177 -12.60 5.10 -4.06
CA GLY A 177 -12.87 5.67 -5.38
C GLY A 177 -13.01 7.18 -5.32
N ASP A 178 -13.09 7.77 -6.51
CA ASP A 178 -13.44 9.18 -6.76
C ASP A 178 -14.93 9.49 -6.57
#